data_AF-A0A3D4W1Q9-F1
#
_entry.id   AF-A0A3D4W1Q9-F1
#
_cell.length_a   1.000
_cell.length_b   1.000
_cell.length_c   1.000
_cell.angle_alpha   90.00
_cell.angle_beta   90.00
_cell.angle_gamma   90.00
#
_symmetry.space_group_name_H-M   'P 1'
#
loop_
_entity.id
_entity.type
_entity.pdbx_description
1 polymer ?
#
loop_
_entity_poly.entity_id
_entity_poly.type
_entity_poly.pdbx_seq_one_letter_code
_entity_poly.pdbx_strand_id
1 'polypeptide(L)'
;QLVNQTVVKPHQSKEQLRSARIDRFLTGKYTAIPAFVGIMALVFYLTFGVIGAGLQGLLELGIENLTILVDNALTAWNVNDAVHSLVIDGIFTGVGSVLSFLPIIVTLFFFLSLLEDTGYMARVAFVMDKLLRRIGLSGRSIVPMLIGFGCTV
;
A
#
# COMPACT_ATOMS: atom_id res chain seq x y z
N GLN A 1 22.93 14.52 45.02
CA GLN A 1 22.12 13.54 45.79
C GLN A 1 20.62 13.86 45.79
N LEU A 2 20.19 15.13 45.79
CA LEU A 2 18.77 15.53 45.70
C LEU A 2 18.06 15.09 44.41
N VAL A 3 18.73 15.13 43.25
CA VAL A 3 18.14 14.76 41.94
C VAL A 3 17.63 13.31 41.89
N ASN A 4 18.32 12.37 42.55
CA ASN A 4 17.86 10.96 42.58
C ASN A 4 16.66 10.74 43.51
N GLN A 5 16.38 11.65 44.43
CA GLN A 5 15.26 11.54 45.37
C GLN A 5 13.97 12.15 44.83
N THR A 6 14.05 13.02 43.82
CA THR A 6 12.88 13.72 43.23
C THR A 6 12.43 13.11 41.89
N VAL A 7 13.26 12.26 41.27
CA VAL A 7 12.91 11.62 40.00
C VAL A 7 12.04 10.38 40.28
N VAL A 8 10.72 10.59 40.22
CA VAL A 8 9.76 9.49 40.07
C VAL A 8 9.97 8.91 38.69
N LYS A 9 10.73 7.81 38.59
CA LYS A 9 10.82 7.07 37.33
C LYS A 9 9.42 6.52 37.04
N PRO A 10 8.80 6.88 35.91
CA PRO A 10 7.49 6.34 35.56
C PRO A 10 7.58 4.81 35.51
N HIS A 11 6.57 4.15 36.06
CA HIS A 11 6.50 2.69 36.11
C HIS A 11 6.52 2.17 34.67
N GLN A 12 7.62 1.53 34.25
CA GLN A 12 7.72 1.00 32.90
C GLN A 12 6.69 -0.12 32.76
N SER A 13 5.67 0.11 31.93
CA SER A 13 4.67 -0.90 31.65
C SER A 13 5.33 -2.06 30.88
N LYS A 14 4.79 -3.27 31.02
CA LYS A 14 5.28 -4.44 30.26
C LYS A 14 5.24 -4.20 28.74
N GLU A 15 4.34 -3.33 28.26
CA GLU A 15 4.25 -2.94 26.86
C GLU A 15 5.40 -2.04 26.42
N GLN A 16 5.84 -1.10 27.26
CA GLN A 16 7.01 -0.27 26.97
C GLN A 16 8.28 -1.11 26.83
N LEU A 17 8.46 -2.14 27.67
CA LEU A 17 9.59 -3.06 27.59
C LEU A 17 9.53 -3.96 26.34
N ARG A 18 8.32 -4.41 25.93
CA ARG A 18 8.12 -5.17 24.69
C ARG A 18 8.38 -4.31 23.45
N SER A 19 7.82 -3.11 23.42
CA SER A 19 8.04 -2.14 22.33
C SER A 19 9.52 -1.80 22.22
N ALA A 20 10.21 -1.52 23.33
CA ALA A 20 11.65 -1.20 23.31
C ALA A 20 12.52 -2.36 22.78
N ARG A 21 12.12 -3.62 23.02
CA ARG A 21 12.83 -4.80 22.49
C ARG A 21 12.63 -4.96 20.99
N ILE A 22 11.40 -4.78 20.51
CA ILE A 22 11.06 -4.83 19.08
C ILE A 22 11.76 -3.67 18.35
N ASP A 23 11.75 -2.48 18.95
CA ASP A 23 12.40 -1.28 18.40
C ASP A 23 13.91 -1.49 18.29
N ARG A 24 14.56 -2.13 19.26
CA ARG A 24 16.00 -2.44 19.20
C ARG A 24 16.37 -3.33 18.01
N PHE A 25 15.47 -4.24 17.62
CA PHE A 25 15.67 -5.07 16.43
C PHE A 25 15.36 -4.30 15.15
N LEU A 26 14.23 -3.59 15.12
CA LEU A 26 13.76 -2.82 13.96
C LEU A 26 14.64 -1.60 13.63
N THR A 27 15.33 -1.03 14.62
CA THR A 27 16.17 0.19 14.47
C THR A 27 17.66 -0.07 14.70
N GLY A 28 18.09 -1.33 14.74
CA GLY A 28 19.50 -1.68 14.89
C GLY A 28 20.34 -1.24 13.68
N LYS A 29 21.59 -0.83 13.93
CA LYS A 29 22.53 -0.29 12.91
C LYS A 29 22.67 -1.16 11.66
N TYR A 30 22.57 -2.49 11.81
CA TYR A 30 22.69 -3.46 10.71
C TYR A 30 21.38 -4.20 10.42
N THR A 31 20.48 -4.33 11.40
CA THR A 31 19.21 -5.06 11.25
C THR A 31 18.08 -4.21 10.68
N ALA A 32 18.19 -2.88 10.75
CA ALA A 32 17.15 -1.97 10.27
C ALA A 32 16.93 -2.03 8.75
N ILE A 33 18.00 -2.20 7.95
CA ILE A 33 17.88 -2.26 6.48
C ILE A 33 17.17 -3.56 6.04
N PRO A 34 17.60 -4.77 6.47
CA PRO A 34 16.87 -6.00 6.15
C PRO A 34 15.43 -6.02 6.67
N ALA A 35 15.19 -5.51 7.88
CA ALA A 35 13.85 -5.42 8.44
C ALA A 35 12.94 -4.51 7.60
N PHE A 36 13.46 -3.35 7.16
CA PHE A 36 12.72 -2.44 6.29
C PHE A 36 12.38 -3.10 4.95
N VAL A 37 13.35 -3.73 4.28
CA VAL A 37 13.12 -4.45 3.03
C VAL A 37 12.10 -5.57 3.22
N GLY A 38 12.18 -6.32 4.32
CA GLY A 38 11.21 -7.38 4.63
C GLY A 38 9.79 -6.86 4.85
N ILE A 39 9.64 -5.75 5.59
CA ILE A 39 8.32 -5.12 5.83
C ILE A 39 7.76 -4.55 4.53
N MET A 40 8.58 -3.86 3.74
CA MET A 40 8.14 -3.36 2.43
C MET A 40 7.78 -4.51 1.51
N ALA A 41 8.59 -5.55 1.40
CA ALA A 41 8.28 -6.73 0.60
C ALA A 41 6.98 -7.41 1.04
N LEU A 42 6.71 -7.47 2.34
CA LEU A 42 5.44 -7.96 2.88
C LEU A 42 4.26 -7.08 2.43
N VAL A 43 4.38 -5.76 2.55
CA VAL A 43 3.34 -4.81 2.09
C VAL A 43 3.08 -4.97 0.59
N PHE A 44 4.14 -5.07 -0.22
CA PHE A 44 4.03 -5.32 -1.65
C PHE A 44 3.36 -6.66 -1.95
N TYR A 45 3.76 -7.73 -1.27
CA TYR A 45 3.16 -9.05 -1.45
C TYR A 45 1.67 -9.06 -1.07
N LEU A 46 1.30 -8.42 0.04
CA LEU A 46 -0.09 -8.30 0.46
C LEU A 46 -0.91 -7.45 -0.51
N THR A 47 -0.34 -6.35 -1.01
CA THR A 47 -1.01 -5.44 -1.92
C THR A 47 -1.18 -6.06 -3.31
N PHE A 48 -0.11 -6.50 -3.96
CA PHE A 48 -0.14 -6.94 -5.36
C PHE A 48 -0.38 -8.44 -5.53
N GLY A 49 -0.19 -9.24 -4.48
CA GLY A 49 -0.31 -10.71 -4.57
C GLY A 49 -1.61 -11.26 -4.01
N VAL A 50 -1.98 -10.86 -2.79
CA VAL A 50 -3.05 -11.53 -2.04
C VAL A 50 -4.32 -10.69 -1.99
N ILE A 51 -4.25 -9.51 -1.37
CA ILE A 51 -5.43 -8.71 -1.05
C ILE A 51 -5.82 -7.85 -2.23
N GLY A 52 -4.92 -7.01 -2.74
CA GLY A 52 -5.26 -6.10 -3.84
C GLY A 52 -5.55 -6.85 -5.13
N ALA A 53 -4.80 -7.91 -5.46
CA ALA A 53 -5.11 -8.77 -6.61
C ALA A 53 -6.44 -9.52 -6.44
N GLY A 54 -6.73 -10.04 -5.24
CA GLY A 54 -8.02 -10.69 -4.98
C GLY A 54 -9.21 -9.74 -5.11
N LEU A 55 -9.08 -8.52 -4.59
CA LEU A 55 -10.10 -7.48 -4.70
C LEU A 55 -10.26 -6.93 -6.13
N GLN A 56 -9.14 -6.77 -6.84
CA GLN A 56 -9.14 -6.42 -8.27
C GLN A 56 -9.92 -7.47 -9.06
N GLY A 57 -9.56 -8.75 -8.94
CA GLY A 57 -10.22 -9.82 -9.67
C GLY A 57 -11.72 -9.92 -9.36
N LEU A 58 -12.11 -9.68 -8.10
CA LEU A 58 -13.52 -9.63 -7.72
C LEU A 58 -14.27 -8.49 -8.44
N LEU A 59 -13.64 -7.31 -8.54
CA LEU A 59 -14.22 -6.16 -9.20
C LEU A 59 -14.27 -6.37 -10.73
N GLU A 60 -13.25 -6.98 -11.32
CA GLU A 60 -13.21 -7.35 -12.74
C GLU A 60 -14.34 -8.30 -13.09
N LEU A 61 -14.57 -9.35 -12.30
CA LEU A 61 -15.71 -10.26 -12.47
C LEU A 61 -17.05 -9.53 -12.36
N GLY A 62 -17.16 -8.56 -11.44
CA GLY A 62 -18.36 -7.73 -11.31
C GLY A 62 -18.63 -6.87 -12.54
N ILE A 63 -17.57 -6.25 -13.09
CA ILE A 63 -17.63 -5.45 -14.31
C ILE A 63 -17.99 -6.33 -15.51
N GLU A 64 -17.34 -7.48 -15.67
CA GLU A 64 -17.59 -8.42 -16.76
C GLU A 64 -19.05 -8.89 -16.78
N ASN A 65 -19.59 -9.30 -15.62
CA ASN A 65 -20.99 -9.69 -15.51
C ASN A 65 -21.95 -8.56 -15.89
N LEU A 66 -21.63 -7.31 -15.50
CA LEU A 66 -22.41 -6.14 -15.87
C LEU A 66 -22.31 -5.86 -17.38
N THR A 67 -21.13 -5.99 -17.97
CA THR A 67 -20.91 -5.83 -19.41
C THR A 67 -21.75 -6.84 -20.19
N ILE A 68 -21.73 -8.12 -19.80
CA ILE A 68 -22.54 -9.18 -20.43
C ILE A 68 -24.04 -8.85 -20.32
N LEU A 69 -24.50 -8.36 -19.18
CA LEU A 69 -25.90 -8.00 -18.99
C LEU A 69 -26.32 -6.84 -19.90
N VAL A 70 -25.47 -5.83 -20.06
CA VAL A 70 -25.72 -4.69 -20.95
C VAL A 70 -25.62 -5.08 -22.42
N ASP A 71 -24.67 -5.92 -22.79
CA ASP A 71 -24.49 -6.48 -24.14
C ASP A 71 -25.76 -7.22 -24.61
N ASN A 72 -26.29 -8.11 -23.76
CA ASN A 72 -27.53 -8.82 -24.03
C ASN A 72 -28.74 -7.86 -24.16
N ALA A 73 -28.80 -6.81 -23.33
CA ALA A 73 -29.88 -5.82 -23.40
C ALA A 73 -29.83 -4.99 -24.69
N LEU A 74 -28.64 -4.56 -25.10
CA LEU A 74 -28.43 -3.80 -26.34
C LEU A 74 -28.75 -4.65 -27.58
N THR A 75 -28.36 -5.93 -27.55
CA THR A 75 -28.69 -6.90 -28.60
C THR A 75 -30.21 -7.14 -28.69
N ALA A 76 -30.90 -7.28 -27.55
CA ALA A 76 -32.36 -7.44 -27.52
C ALA A 76 -33.13 -6.22 -28.04
N TRP A 77 -32.57 -5.01 -27.89
CA TRP A 77 -33.14 -3.77 -28.44
C TRP A 77 -32.72 -3.49 -29.89
N ASN A 78 -31.91 -4.38 -30.49
CA ASN A 78 -31.46 -4.29 -31.88
C ASN A 78 -30.81 -2.93 -32.20
N VAL A 79 -29.98 -2.46 -31.26
CA VAL A 79 -29.25 -1.20 -31.36
C VAL A 79 -28.20 -1.28 -32.48
N ASN A 80 -27.94 -0.16 -33.16
CA ASN A 80 -26.93 -0.07 -34.21
C ASN A 80 -25.54 -0.52 -33.71
N ASP A 81 -24.87 -1.36 -34.50
CA ASP A 81 -23.53 -1.91 -34.26
C ASP A 81 -22.49 -0.86 -33.83
N ALA A 82 -22.56 0.34 -34.41
CA ALA A 82 -21.63 1.43 -34.07
C ALA A 82 -21.82 1.94 -32.63
N VAL A 83 -23.06 2.01 -32.16
CA VAL A 83 -23.38 2.42 -30.78
C VAL A 83 -23.11 1.28 -29.81
N HIS A 84 -23.38 0.05 -30.24
CA HIS A 84 -23.09 -1.15 -29.47
C HIS A 84 -21.60 -1.27 -29.12
N SER A 85 -20.72 -1.23 -30.13
CA SER A 85 -19.27 -1.30 -29.95
C SER A 85 -18.74 -0.10 -29.14
N LEU A 86 -19.28 1.11 -29.33
CA LEU A 86 -18.86 2.26 -28.54
C LEU A 86 -19.13 2.07 -27.03
N VAL A 87 -20.26 1.46 -26.67
CA VAL A 87 -20.62 1.24 -25.27
C VAL A 87 -19.80 0.09 -24.68
N ILE A 88 -19.75 -1.06 -25.34
CA ILE A 88 -19.08 -2.27 -24.82
C ILE A 88 -17.55 -2.14 -24.90
N ASP A 89 -17.01 -1.87 -26.09
CA ASP A 89 -15.57 -1.80 -26.30
C ASP A 89 -14.98 -0.46 -25.86
N GLY A 90 -15.75 0.63 -25.96
CA GLY A 90 -15.29 1.95 -25.54
C GLY A 90 -15.43 2.16 -24.04
N ILE A 91 -16.67 2.17 -23.53
CA ILE A 91 -16.95 2.56 -22.14
C ILE A 91 -16.63 1.41 -21.18
N PHE A 92 -17.20 0.23 -21.38
CA PHE A 92 -17.04 -0.87 -20.42
C PHE A 92 -15.60 -1.36 -20.34
N THR A 93 -14.94 -1.57 -21.49
CA THR A 93 -13.54 -1.99 -21.49
C THR A 93 -12.62 -0.89 -20.95
N GLY A 94 -12.82 0.37 -21.38
CA GLY A 94 -12.02 1.50 -20.95
C GLY A 94 -12.16 1.81 -19.47
N VAL A 95 -13.38 2.12 -19.02
CA VAL A 95 -13.67 2.46 -17.62
C VAL A 95 -13.47 1.24 -16.71
N GLY A 96 -13.80 0.04 -17.19
CA GLY A 96 -13.60 -1.20 -16.46
C GLY A 96 -12.14 -1.42 -16.09
N SER A 97 -11.22 -1.16 -17.03
CA SER A 97 -9.78 -1.27 -16.77
C SER A 97 -9.31 -0.27 -15.70
N VAL A 98 -9.80 0.97 -15.71
CA VAL A 98 -9.40 1.98 -14.72
C VAL A 98 -9.96 1.65 -13.34
N LEU A 99 -11.22 1.19 -13.28
CA LEU A 99 -11.87 0.80 -12.04
C LEU A 99 -11.20 -0.43 -11.41
N SER A 100 -10.72 -1.39 -12.20
CA SER A 100 -10.07 -2.58 -11.67
C SER A 100 -8.74 -2.30 -10.97
N PHE A 101 -8.05 -1.21 -11.28
CA PHE A 101 -6.85 -0.77 -10.54
C PHE A 101 -7.13 -0.12 -9.19
N LEU A 102 -8.35 0.39 -8.97
CA LEU A 102 -8.70 1.12 -7.74
C LEU A 102 -8.48 0.29 -6.46
N PRO A 103 -8.89 -0.99 -6.36
CA PRO A 103 -8.69 -1.80 -5.17
C PRO A 103 -7.21 -1.98 -4.80
N ILE A 104 -6.32 -2.12 -5.78
CA ILE A 104 -4.87 -2.19 -5.54
C ILE A 104 -4.39 -0.90 -4.87
N ILE A 105 -4.73 0.25 -5.45
CA ILE A 105 -4.31 1.56 -4.95
C ILE A 105 -4.81 1.76 -3.52
N VAL A 106 -6.10 1.48 -3.25
CA VAL A 106 -6.69 1.60 -1.91
C VAL A 106 -5.96 0.69 -0.91
N THR A 107 -5.66 -0.55 -1.30
CA THR A 107 -4.94 -1.51 -0.44
C THR A 107 -3.52 -1.04 -0.14
N LEU A 108 -2.81 -0.51 -1.15
CA LEU A 108 -1.46 0.02 -0.98
C LEU A 108 -1.46 1.19 0.01
N PHE A 109 -2.34 2.17 -0.21
CA PHE A 109 -2.46 3.33 0.67
C PHE A 109 -2.89 2.93 2.09
N PHE A 110 -3.78 1.95 2.23
CA PHE A 110 -4.15 1.42 3.55
C PHE A 110 -2.93 0.89 4.31
N PHE A 111 -2.07 0.08 3.69
CA PHE A 111 -0.86 -0.42 4.35
C PHE A 111 0.17 0.68 4.62
N LEU A 112 0.30 1.64 3.72
CA LEU A 112 1.19 2.79 3.92
C LEU A 112 0.72 3.67 5.10
N SER A 113 -0.58 3.96 5.18
CA SER A 113 -1.19 4.66 6.32
C SER A 113 -1.00 3.89 7.62
N LEU A 114 -1.13 2.56 7.61
CA LEU A 114 -0.85 1.74 8.79
C LEU A 114 0.62 1.81 9.24
N LEU A 115 1.57 1.84 8.29
CA LEU A 115 2.99 2.06 8.60
C LEU A 115 3.29 3.48 9.10
N GLU A 116 2.49 4.46 8.68
CA GLU A 116 2.56 5.85 9.14
C GLU A 116 2.03 5.99 10.58
N ASP A 117 0.83 5.46 10.85
CA ASP A 117 0.14 5.54 12.14
C ASP A 117 0.88 4.78 13.25
N THR A 118 1.56 3.67 12.90
CA THR A 118 2.41 2.93 13.86
C THR A 118 3.69 3.69 14.25
N GLY A 119 3.96 4.85 13.64
CA GLY A 119 5.19 5.61 13.84
C GLY A 119 6.45 4.90 13.31
N TYR A 120 6.29 3.78 12.60
CA TYR A 120 7.39 3.04 11.98
C TYR A 120 8.04 3.89 10.87
N MET A 121 7.23 4.60 10.07
CA MET A 121 7.72 5.58 9.09
C MET A 121 8.62 6.66 9.73
N ALA A 122 8.26 7.19 10.90
CA ALA A 122 9.08 8.20 11.59
C ALA A 122 10.46 7.64 12.00
N ARG A 123 10.51 6.37 12.41
CA ARG A 123 11.75 5.69 12.82
C ARG A 123 12.60 5.27 11.62
N VAL A 124 11.97 4.75 10.58
CA VAL A 124 12.64 4.36 9.33
C VAL A 124 13.18 5.56 8.58
N ALA A 125 12.44 6.68 8.54
CA ALA A 125 12.92 7.90 7.91
C ALA A 125 14.28 8.29 8.50
N PHE A 126 14.48 8.22 9.81
CA PHE A 126 15.77 8.52 10.45
C PHE A 126 16.90 7.57 10.04
N VAL A 127 16.59 6.28 9.83
CA VAL A 127 17.58 5.28 9.36
C VAL A 127 17.90 5.47 7.87
N MET A 128 16.87 5.66 7.05
CA MET A 128 16.96 5.81 5.60
C MET A 128 17.56 7.14 5.17
N ASP A 129 17.38 8.20 5.96
CA ASP A 129 17.96 9.51 5.67
C ASP A 129 19.48 9.45 5.58
N LYS A 130 20.15 8.56 6.33
CA LYS A 130 21.61 8.38 6.22
C LYS A 130 22.05 7.80 4.87
N LEU A 131 21.21 6.97 4.24
CA LEU A 131 21.50 6.29 2.99
C LEU A 131 21.07 7.16 1.80
N LEU A 132 19.88 7.77 1.88
CA LEU A 132 19.34 8.67 0.85
C LEU A 132 20.05 10.01 0.77
N ARG A 133 20.57 10.55 1.88
CA ARG A 133 21.36 11.78 1.88
C ARG A 133 22.71 11.62 1.15
N ARG A 134 23.21 10.39 0.94
CA ARG A 134 24.34 10.14 0.04
C ARG A 134 23.98 10.29 -1.44
N ILE A 135 22.70 10.15 -1.77
CA ILE A 135 22.14 10.21 -3.13
C ILE A 135 21.39 11.55 -3.34
N GLY A 136 21.33 12.42 -2.31
CA GLY A 136 20.70 13.74 -2.38
C GLY A 136 19.16 13.76 -2.26
N LEU A 137 18.53 12.65 -1.87
CA LEU A 137 17.06 12.51 -1.81
C LEU A 137 16.54 12.56 -0.37
N SER A 138 15.29 12.99 -0.18
CA SER A 138 14.63 12.97 1.13
C SER A 138 14.06 11.57 1.42
N GLY A 139 14.11 11.12 2.67
CA GLY A 139 13.48 9.86 3.10
C GLY A 139 11.98 9.73 2.76
N ARG A 140 11.29 10.85 2.47
CA ARG A 140 9.88 10.87 2.04
C ARG A 140 9.65 10.50 0.58
N SER A 141 10.71 10.52 -0.24
CA SER A 141 10.64 10.25 -1.69
C SER A 141 10.60 8.74 -2.03
N ILE A 142 10.84 7.87 -1.04
CA ILE A 142 10.78 6.42 -1.18
C ILE A 142 9.36 5.94 -1.55
N VAL A 143 8.32 6.54 -0.95
CA VAL A 143 6.94 6.10 -1.16
C VAL A 143 6.52 6.28 -2.63
N PRO A 144 6.70 7.46 -3.26
CA PRO A 144 6.46 7.64 -4.70
C PRO A 144 7.30 6.71 -5.59
N MET A 145 8.56 6.45 -5.22
CA MET A 145 9.46 5.59 -6.00
C MET A 145 9.02 4.13 -5.98
N LEU A 146 8.50 3.67 -4.84
CA LEU A 146 7.95 2.33 -4.66
C LEU A 146 6.61 2.17 -5.39
N ILE A 147 5.73 3.16 -5.33
CA ILE A 147 4.48 3.18 -6.11
C ILE A 147 4.79 3.11 -7.61
N GLY A 148 5.79 3.89 -8.07
CA GLY A 148 6.24 3.86 -9.46
C GLY A 148 6.73 2.49 -9.91
N PHE A 149 7.46 1.76 -9.06
CA PHE A 149 7.91 0.40 -9.34
C PHE A 149 6.76 -0.63 -9.35
N GLY A 150 5.78 -0.48 -8.46
CA GLY A 150 4.67 -1.42 -8.31
C GLY A 150 3.63 -1.36 -9.44
N CYS A 151 3.50 -0.22 -10.13
CA CYS A 151 2.59 -0.08 -11.27
C CYS A 151 3.25 -0.36 -12.63
N THR A 152 4.56 -0.60 -12.67
CA THR A 152 5.32 -0.90 -13.91
C THR A 152 5.55 -2.38 -14.17
N VAL A 153 5.02 -3.27 -13.31
CA VAL A 153 5.10 -4.73 -13.48
C VAL A 153 3.87 -5.30 -14.16
#